data_AF-A0A1V2AYQ8-F1
#
_entry.id   AF-A0A1V2AYQ8-F1
#
_cell.length_a   1.000
_cell.length_b   1.000
_cell.length_c   1.000
_cell.angle_alpha   90.00
_cell.angle_beta   90.00
_cell.angle_gamma   90.00
#
_symmetry.space_group_name_H-M   'P 1'
#
loop_
_entity.id
_entity.type
_entity.pdbx_description
1 polymer ?
#
loop_
_entity_poly.entity_id
_entity_poly.type
_entity_poly.pdbx_seq_one_letter_code
_entity_poly.pdbx_strand_id
1 'polypeptide(L)'
;MIRKYIEILNSLRSNEIGLGEFLYLEGKDDDAAGKSCDVNSFRRYQILLAMQYSNRLATDEPILLELFKAEIEARKNFGGGVGESLNLCSYLLSTYRQPAYAELFYQAKFADFDTYCGYDSEYIISAGIRETYEYVKKVQPAFSNDFYEWFGTESECKYTEEDLQEWRRWRSEYFPDQLETREIKDEILLAIEMNEKERMVPLIDQWEAGITDWTEKNLQQLEYYKEQTGDVAGQIWANERLFHFKKTDWEKASILHELAKLYLALNDRDNAWSKLQQLPVYLEKIPEWKTANFGNFVLEAYFDLILLINNPDDSVAKVAYKWASANIRETNHLSWSLMEKAGKSGELMQDLKFSERFYKKLEKAKLAYGKRNQPNIKSRLISFMRRLLRY
;
A
#
# COMPACT_ATOMS: atom_id res chain seq x y z
N MET A 1 -2.07 -4.71 24.01
CA MET A 1 -2.11 -3.58 23.06
C MET A 1 -3.53 -3.03 22.91
N ILE A 2 -4.49 -3.85 22.47
CA ILE A 2 -5.88 -3.43 22.17
C ILE A 2 -6.61 -2.70 23.31
N ARG A 3 -6.33 -3.02 24.59
CA ARG A 3 -6.98 -2.39 25.76
C ARG A 3 -6.88 -0.86 25.76
N LYS A 4 -5.72 -0.31 25.39
CA LYS A 4 -5.48 1.14 25.24
C LYS A 4 -6.50 1.78 24.28
N TYR A 5 -6.80 1.11 23.18
CA TYR A 5 -7.71 1.62 22.17
C TYR A 5 -9.18 1.39 22.51
N ILE A 6 -9.49 0.38 23.33
CA ILE A 6 -10.80 0.22 23.95
C ILE A 6 -11.08 1.39 24.91
N GLU A 7 -10.07 1.86 25.67
CA GLU A 7 -10.21 3.04 26.53
C GLU A 7 -10.44 4.33 25.72
N ILE A 8 -9.72 4.50 24.61
CA ILE A 8 -9.94 5.61 23.67
C ILE A 8 -11.35 5.54 23.06
N LEU A 9 -11.79 4.35 22.63
CA LEU A 9 -13.16 4.13 22.14
C LEU A 9 -14.21 4.47 23.20
N ASN A 10 -13.99 4.14 24.47
CA ASN A 10 -14.90 4.50 25.55
C ASN A 10 -14.93 6.02 25.81
N SER A 11 -13.79 6.70 25.65
CA SER A 11 -13.68 8.16 25.71
C SER A 11 -14.43 8.82 24.53
N LEU A 12 -14.37 8.21 23.35
CA LEU A 12 -15.16 8.63 22.18
C LEU A 12 -16.67 8.42 22.41
N ARG A 13 -17.08 7.26 22.93
CA ARG A 13 -18.49 6.93 23.26
C ARG A 13 -19.09 7.89 24.29
N SER A 14 -18.27 8.41 25.20
CA SER A 14 -18.68 9.37 26.23
C SER A 14 -18.54 10.84 25.80
N ASN A 15 -18.13 11.09 24.55
CA ASN A 15 -17.85 12.43 23.99
C ASN A 15 -16.74 13.21 24.73
N GLU A 16 -15.83 12.52 25.43
CA GLU A 16 -14.61 13.14 25.99
C GLU A 16 -13.59 13.44 24.90
N ILE A 17 -13.57 12.63 23.84
CA ILE A 17 -12.77 12.82 22.63
C ILE A 17 -13.71 13.06 21.44
N GLY A 18 -13.36 14.02 20.59
CA GLY A 18 -14.14 14.34 19.39
C GLY A 18 -13.93 13.32 18.27
N LEU A 19 -15.02 12.92 17.61
CA LEU A 19 -14.96 12.01 16.45
C LEU A 19 -14.06 12.51 15.32
N GLY A 20 -13.94 13.84 15.17
CA GLY A 20 -13.09 14.48 14.16
C GLY A 20 -11.61 14.06 14.21
N GLU A 21 -11.12 13.55 15.33
CA GLU A 21 -9.74 13.03 15.45
C GLU A 21 -9.49 11.73 14.68
N PHE A 22 -10.56 11.07 14.22
CA PHE A 22 -10.51 9.80 13.49
C PHE A 22 -11.02 9.93 12.06
N LEU A 23 -11.67 11.04 11.71
CA LEU A 23 -12.18 11.27 10.36
C LEU A 23 -11.05 11.59 9.39
N TYR A 24 -11.34 11.42 8.10
CA TYR A 24 -10.42 11.70 7.01
C TYR A 24 -9.82 13.10 7.14
N LEU A 25 -8.49 13.17 7.07
CA LEU A 25 -7.78 14.44 7.05
C LEU A 25 -6.63 14.34 6.05
N GLU A 26 -6.73 15.10 4.97
CA GLU A 26 -5.62 15.22 4.02
C GLU A 26 -4.43 15.93 4.67
N GLY A 27 -3.27 15.28 4.63
CA GLY A 27 -1.98 15.86 4.97
C GLY A 27 -0.93 15.45 3.96
N LYS A 28 0.34 15.63 4.32
CA LYS A 28 1.48 15.21 3.51
C LYS A 28 2.33 14.24 4.30
N ASP A 29 2.76 13.20 3.63
CA ASP A 29 3.74 12.26 4.15
C ASP A 29 5.14 12.85 3.95
N ASP A 30 5.76 13.25 5.06
CA ASP A 30 7.12 13.80 5.09
C ASP A 30 8.17 12.78 4.62
N ASP A 31 7.91 11.47 4.81
CA ASP A 31 8.81 10.37 4.43
C ASP A 31 8.65 9.98 2.94
N ALA A 32 7.47 10.19 2.35
CA ALA A 32 7.18 9.87 0.95
C ALA A 32 7.34 11.06 -0.03
N ALA A 33 8.27 11.98 0.26
CA ALA A 33 8.56 13.17 -0.54
C ALA A 33 7.35 14.12 -0.71
N GLY A 34 6.52 14.25 0.33
CA GLY A 34 5.41 15.19 0.37
C GLY A 34 4.19 14.75 -0.45
N LYS A 35 4.02 13.45 -0.71
CA LYS A 35 2.78 12.90 -1.26
C LYS A 35 1.63 13.14 -0.29
N SER A 36 0.47 13.52 -0.82
CA SER A 36 -0.74 13.63 0.02
C SER A 36 -1.10 12.28 0.62
N CYS A 37 -1.55 12.27 1.88
CA CYS A 37 -1.95 11.08 2.62
C CYS A 37 -3.13 11.39 3.57
N ASP A 38 -3.79 10.35 4.10
CA ASP A 38 -4.74 10.48 5.21
C ASP A 38 -4.01 10.31 6.55
N VAL A 39 -3.83 11.42 7.26
CA VAL A 39 -3.06 11.45 8.52
C VAL A 39 -3.76 10.71 9.66
N ASN A 40 -5.08 10.50 9.55
CA ASN A 40 -5.87 9.84 10.58
C ASN A 40 -6.15 8.36 10.27
N SER A 41 -5.60 7.82 9.17
CA SER A 41 -5.83 6.44 8.72
C SER A 41 -5.55 5.39 9.81
N PHE A 42 -4.38 5.44 10.45
CA PHE A 42 -4.05 4.52 11.55
C PHE A 42 -4.94 4.71 12.77
N ARG A 43 -5.23 5.96 13.17
CA ARG A 43 -6.10 6.26 14.33
C ARG A 43 -7.49 5.67 14.14
N ARG A 44 -8.04 5.84 12.93
CA ARG A 44 -9.33 5.27 12.55
C ARG A 44 -9.30 3.75 12.62
N TYR A 45 -8.29 3.11 12.03
CA TYR A 45 -8.17 1.66 12.04
C TYR A 45 -8.02 1.09 13.45
N GLN A 46 -7.25 1.74 14.32
CA GLN A 46 -7.11 1.36 15.73
C GLN A 46 -8.44 1.36 16.48
N ILE A 47 -9.31 2.35 16.21
CA ILE A 47 -10.65 2.40 16.81
C ILE A 47 -11.58 1.33 16.22
N LEU A 48 -11.48 1.04 14.93
CA LEU A 48 -12.23 -0.05 14.31
C LEU A 48 -11.85 -1.41 14.92
N LEU A 49 -10.56 -1.67 15.12
CA LEU A 49 -10.08 -2.86 15.84
C LEU A 49 -10.60 -2.89 17.29
N ALA A 50 -10.60 -1.74 17.99
CA ALA A 50 -11.17 -1.66 19.33
C ALA A 50 -12.68 -1.94 19.33
N MET A 51 -13.42 -1.52 18.31
CA MET A 51 -14.84 -1.86 18.15
C MET A 51 -15.05 -3.34 17.84
N GLN A 52 -14.19 -3.93 17.00
CA GLN A 52 -14.25 -5.36 16.70
C GLN A 52 -14.08 -6.23 17.94
N TYR A 53 -13.07 -5.91 18.76
CA TYR A 53 -12.69 -6.71 19.93
C TYR A 53 -13.27 -6.20 21.26
N SER A 54 -14.21 -5.27 21.21
CA SER A 54 -15.01 -4.87 22.38
C SER A 54 -16.45 -5.33 22.22
N ASN A 55 -17.20 -5.33 23.32
CA ASN A 55 -18.63 -5.54 23.25
C ASN A 55 -19.24 -4.37 22.45
N ARG A 56 -19.57 -4.62 21.17
CA ARG A 56 -20.23 -3.66 20.28
C ARG A 56 -21.55 -3.21 20.90
N LEU A 57 -21.77 -1.91 20.91
CA LEU A 57 -23.00 -1.30 21.42
C LEU A 57 -23.83 -0.83 20.24
N ALA A 58 -25.16 -0.86 20.36
CA ALA A 58 -26.04 -0.28 19.34
C ALA A 58 -25.77 1.22 19.11
N THR A 59 -25.26 1.92 20.13
CA THR A 59 -24.85 3.32 20.06
C THR A 59 -23.58 3.55 19.23
N ASP A 60 -22.88 2.50 18.80
CA ASP A 60 -21.71 2.62 17.93
C ASP A 60 -22.09 2.84 16.46
N GLU A 61 -23.35 2.56 16.07
CA GLU A 61 -23.82 2.68 14.68
C GLU A 61 -23.53 4.06 14.05
N PRO A 62 -23.86 5.21 14.70
CA PRO A 62 -23.59 6.52 14.12
C PRO A 62 -22.09 6.82 14.01
N ILE A 63 -21.28 6.29 14.92
CA ILE A 63 -19.82 6.46 14.89
C ILE A 63 -19.28 5.69 13.69
N LEU A 64 -19.62 4.41 13.55
CA LEU A 64 -19.22 3.56 12.42
C LEU A 64 -19.62 4.15 11.08
N LEU A 65 -20.81 4.75 10.99
CA LEU A 65 -21.28 5.40 9.77
C LEU A 65 -20.35 6.53 9.32
N GLU A 66 -19.91 7.39 10.24
CA GLU A 66 -19.01 8.49 9.93
C GLU A 66 -17.58 8.02 9.66
N LEU A 67 -17.09 7.01 10.40
CA LEU A 67 -15.80 6.37 10.10
C LEU A 67 -15.81 5.72 8.70
N PHE A 68 -16.92 5.11 8.29
CA PHE A 68 -17.05 4.51 6.97
C PHE A 68 -17.03 5.55 5.85
N LYS A 69 -17.72 6.70 6.04
CA LYS A 69 -17.63 7.83 5.10
C LYS A 69 -16.20 8.35 4.98
N ALA A 70 -15.46 8.43 6.09
CA ALA A 70 -14.05 8.81 6.08
C ALA A 70 -13.18 7.82 5.29
N GLU A 71 -13.40 6.51 5.43
CA GLU A 71 -12.70 5.50 4.61
C GLU A 71 -13.02 5.64 3.11
N ILE A 72 -14.28 5.88 2.74
CA ILE A 72 -14.66 6.12 1.34
C ILE A 72 -13.96 7.38 0.79
N GLU A 73 -13.92 8.45 1.57
CA GLU A 73 -13.24 9.69 1.17
C GLU A 73 -11.73 9.48 1.02
N ALA A 74 -11.12 8.68 1.90
CA ALA A 74 -9.73 8.30 1.78
C ALA A 74 -9.44 7.59 0.45
N ARG A 75 -10.28 6.65 0.01
CA ARG A 75 -10.11 5.92 -1.26
C ARG A 75 -10.26 6.81 -2.49
N LYS A 76 -11.21 7.75 -2.46
CA LYS A 76 -11.43 8.68 -3.58
C LYS A 76 -10.23 9.59 -3.83
N ASN A 77 -9.51 9.95 -2.77
CA ASN A 77 -8.38 10.86 -2.84
C ASN A 77 -7.03 10.13 -2.91
N PHE A 78 -6.93 8.94 -2.33
CA PHE A 78 -5.73 8.12 -2.24
C PHE A 78 -5.98 6.73 -2.81
N GLY A 79 -5.48 6.51 -4.02
CA GLY A 79 -5.48 5.18 -4.63
C GLY A 79 -4.52 4.24 -3.91
N GLY A 80 -4.98 3.01 -3.72
CA GLY A 80 -4.25 1.89 -3.12
C GLY A 80 -5.24 0.77 -2.83
N GLY A 81 -4.74 -0.47 -2.72
CA GLY A 81 -5.57 -1.68 -2.52
C GLY A 81 -6.71 -1.49 -1.51
N VAL A 82 -7.81 -2.24 -1.66
CA VAL A 82 -9.08 -2.09 -0.87
C VAL A 82 -8.88 -1.70 0.60
N GLY A 83 -7.87 -2.30 1.25
CA GLY A 83 -7.37 -1.95 2.56
C GLY A 83 -8.19 -2.54 3.69
N GLU A 84 -7.50 -2.97 4.74
CA GLU A 84 -8.11 -3.70 5.85
C GLU A 84 -9.09 -2.84 6.66
N SER A 85 -8.78 -1.55 6.83
CA SER A 85 -9.64 -0.60 7.54
C SER A 85 -11.01 -0.42 6.88
N LEU A 86 -11.06 -0.24 5.55
CA LEU A 86 -12.33 -0.17 4.81
C LEU A 86 -13.10 -1.48 4.95
N ASN A 87 -12.43 -2.62 4.76
CA ASN A 87 -13.04 -3.95 4.86
C ASN A 87 -13.63 -4.25 6.24
N LEU A 88 -12.91 -3.90 7.30
CA LEU A 88 -13.36 -4.05 8.68
C LEU A 88 -14.52 -3.12 8.98
N CYS A 89 -14.40 -1.84 8.62
CA CYS A 89 -15.48 -0.86 8.82
C CYS A 89 -16.77 -1.30 8.11
N SER A 90 -16.64 -1.80 6.87
CA SER A 90 -17.77 -2.32 6.10
C SER A 90 -18.41 -3.53 6.75
N TYR A 91 -17.60 -4.49 7.22
CA TYR A 91 -18.08 -5.64 7.96
C TYR A 91 -18.88 -5.21 9.20
N LEU A 92 -18.27 -4.39 10.06
CA LEU A 92 -18.90 -3.90 11.29
C LEU A 92 -20.22 -3.18 11.00
N LEU A 93 -20.27 -2.30 10.00
CA LEU A 93 -21.49 -1.58 9.61
C LEU A 93 -22.54 -2.51 8.99
N SER A 94 -22.13 -3.54 8.22
CA SER A 94 -23.06 -4.51 7.61
C SER A 94 -23.87 -5.29 8.64
N THR A 95 -23.34 -5.44 9.86
CA THR A 95 -24.02 -6.22 10.93
C THR A 95 -25.34 -5.61 11.39
N TYR A 96 -25.53 -4.29 11.19
CA TYR A 96 -26.78 -3.58 11.50
C TYR A 96 -27.90 -3.85 10.48
N ARG A 97 -27.57 -4.43 9.32
CA ARG A 97 -28.53 -4.82 8.27
C ARG A 97 -29.50 -3.71 7.84
N GLN A 98 -29.01 -2.47 7.76
CA GLN A 98 -29.82 -1.36 7.25
C GLN A 98 -29.75 -1.29 5.72
N PRO A 99 -30.87 -1.41 4.99
CA PRO A 99 -30.88 -1.28 3.53
C PRO A 99 -30.36 0.08 3.04
N ALA A 100 -30.48 1.12 3.88
CA ALA A 100 -30.00 2.46 3.59
C ALA A 100 -28.48 2.52 3.34
N TYR A 101 -27.70 1.57 3.90
CA TYR A 101 -26.25 1.52 3.69
C TYR A 101 -25.84 0.99 2.32
N ALA A 102 -26.76 0.44 1.52
CA ALA A 102 -26.48 -0.02 0.16
C ALA A 102 -25.83 1.07 -0.71
N GLU A 103 -26.27 2.32 -0.56
CA GLU A 103 -25.72 3.45 -1.32
C GLU A 103 -24.28 3.79 -0.89
N LEU A 104 -23.95 3.67 0.39
CA LEU A 104 -22.59 3.87 0.89
C LEU A 104 -21.66 2.71 0.51
N PHE A 105 -22.13 1.47 0.60
CA PHE A 105 -21.36 0.31 0.14
C PHE A 105 -21.10 0.36 -1.36
N TYR A 106 -22.07 0.85 -2.15
CA TYR A 106 -21.85 1.11 -3.57
C TYR A 106 -20.80 2.20 -3.76
N GLN A 107 -20.86 3.31 -3.02
CA GLN A 107 -19.82 4.34 -3.08
C GLN A 107 -18.42 3.80 -2.73
N ALA A 108 -18.31 2.91 -1.73
CA ALA A 108 -17.05 2.25 -1.38
C ALA A 108 -16.54 1.36 -2.52
N LYS A 109 -17.41 0.51 -3.10
CA LYS A 109 -17.08 -0.36 -4.23
C LYS A 109 -16.50 0.43 -5.40
N PHE A 110 -17.04 1.60 -5.69
CA PHE A 110 -16.67 2.42 -6.84
C PHE A 110 -15.77 3.62 -6.50
N ALA A 111 -15.13 3.63 -5.32
CA ALA A 111 -14.29 4.75 -4.89
C ALA A 111 -13.03 4.89 -5.76
N ASP A 112 -12.37 3.77 -6.09
CA ASP A 112 -11.22 3.72 -6.99
C ASP A 112 -11.19 2.41 -7.81
N PHE A 113 -10.08 2.18 -8.53
CA PHE A 113 -9.89 0.96 -9.34
C PHE A 113 -9.75 -0.30 -8.48
N ASP A 114 -9.04 -0.21 -7.37
CA ASP A 114 -8.75 -1.37 -6.52
C ASP A 114 -10.00 -1.80 -5.76
N THR A 115 -10.81 -0.87 -5.25
CA THR A 115 -12.12 -1.18 -4.66
C THR A 115 -13.06 -1.76 -5.71
N TYR A 116 -13.03 -1.24 -6.94
CA TYR A 116 -13.87 -1.78 -8.01
C TYR A 116 -13.53 -3.24 -8.31
N CYS A 117 -12.26 -3.63 -8.23
CA CYS A 117 -11.86 -5.01 -8.44
C CYS A 117 -12.04 -5.89 -7.21
N GLY A 118 -11.65 -5.43 -6.02
CA GLY A 118 -11.45 -6.29 -4.84
C GLY A 118 -12.46 -6.14 -3.70
N TYR A 119 -13.33 -5.13 -3.69
CA TYR A 119 -14.32 -4.94 -2.62
C TYR A 119 -15.58 -5.80 -2.86
N ASP A 120 -16.06 -6.53 -1.85
CA ASP A 120 -17.19 -7.46 -2.02
C ASP A 120 -18.49 -6.74 -2.42
N SER A 121 -19.21 -7.28 -3.40
CA SER A 121 -20.50 -6.68 -3.82
C SER A 121 -21.63 -7.04 -2.85
N GLU A 122 -21.47 -8.14 -2.12
CA GLU A 122 -22.35 -8.68 -1.10
C GLU A 122 -22.61 -7.66 0.01
N TYR A 123 -21.67 -6.74 0.28
CA TYR A 123 -21.89 -5.60 1.15
C TYR A 123 -23.10 -4.75 0.74
N ILE A 124 -23.25 -4.49 -0.57
CA ILE A 124 -24.31 -3.62 -1.10
C ILE A 124 -25.70 -4.21 -0.80
N ILE A 125 -25.81 -5.53 -0.80
CA ILE A 125 -27.03 -6.29 -0.52
C ILE A 125 -27.04 -6.90 0.89
N SER A 126 -26.13 -6.49 1.78
CA SER A 126 -25.89 -7.14 3.08
C SER A 126 -27.05 -7.03 4.07
N ALA A 127 -27.98 -6.11 3.86
CA ALA A 127 -29.23 -6.03 4.63
C ALA A 127 -30.19 -7.20 4.35
N GLY A 128 -29.95 -7.95 3.27
CA GLY A 128 -30.87 -8.93 2.69
C GLY A 128 -31.21 -8.54 1.27
N ILE A 129 -31.31 -9.51 0.36
CA ILE A 129 -31.51 -9.23 -1.08
C ILE A 129 -32.82 -8.46 -1.27
N ARG A 130 -33.93 -9.03 -0.80
CA ARG A 130 -35.26 -8.46 -0.97
C ARG A 130 -35.37 -7.07 -0.32
N GLU A 131 -34.89 -6.94 0.91
CA GLU A 131 -34.92 -5.68 1.67
C GLU A 131 -34.15 -4.58 0.94
N THR A 132 -33.01 -4.92 0.34
CA THR A 132 -32.21 -4.00 -0.46
C THR A 132 -32.96 -3.59 -1.73
N TYR A 133 -33.54 -4.53 -2.48
CA TYR A 133 -34.34 -4.21 -3.67
C TYR A 133 -35.57 -3.36 -3.34
N GLU A 134 -36.25 -3.61 -2.21
CA GLU A 134 -37.37 -2.80 -1.73
C GLU A 134 -36.97 -1.37 -1.35
N TYR A 135 -35.76 -1.19 -0.82
CA TYR A 135 -35.17 0.13 -0.57
C TYR A 135 -34.82 0.84 -1.88
N VAL A 136 -34.13 0.16 -2.81
CA VAL A 136 -33.68 0.73 -4.09
C VAL A 136 -34.86 1.24 -4.93
N LYS A 137 -36.03 0.60 -4.86
CA LYS A 137 -37.26 1.07 -5.53
C LYS A 137 -37.74 2.46 -5.05
N LYS A 138 -37.33 2.89 -3.86
CA LYS A 138 -37.83 4.11 -3.18
C LYS A 138 -36.84 5.28 -3.21
N VAL A 139 -35.59 5.03 -3.59
CA VAL A 139 -34.51 6.03 -3.52
C VAL A 139 -34.30 6.77 -4.85
N GLN A 140 -33.33 7.68 -4.84
CA GLN A 140 -33.04 8.58 -5.94
C GLN A 140 -32.71 7.80 -7.23
N PRO A 141 -33.19 8.24 -8.41
CA PRO A 141 -32.95 7.53 -9.67
C PRO A 141 -31.48 7.30 -10.01
N ALA A 142 -30.57 8.18 -9.56
CA ALA A 142 -29.15 8.05 -9.87
C ALA A 142 -28.54 6.76 -9.29
N PHE A 143 -28.73 6.49 -7.99
CA PHE A 143 -28.25 5.25 -7.37
C PHE A 143 -29.07 4.05 -7.83
N SER A 144 -30.39 4.19 -7.98
CA SER A 144 -31.24 3.08 -8.42
C SER A 144 -30.86 2.55 -9.81
N ASN A 145 -30.61 3.43 -10.78
CA ASN A 145 -30.15 3.03 -12.11
C ASN A 145 -28.79 2.32 -12.06
N ASP A 146 -27.84 2.89 -11.33
CA ASP A 146 -26.50 2.34 -11.13
C ASP A 146 -26.56 0.94 -10.46
N PHE A 147 -27.43 0.76 -9.46
CA PHE A 147 -27.67 -0.52 -8.80
C PHE A 147 -28.23 -1.57 -9.77
N TYR A 148 -29.26 -1.22 -10.55
CA TYR A 148 -29.86 -2.13 -11.52
C TYR A 148 -28.93 -2.45 -12.70
N GLU A 149 -28.03 -1.53 -13.11
CA GLU A 149 -26.98 -1.84 -14.10
C GLU A 149 -26.02 -2.92 -13.56
N TRP A 150 -25.74 -2.92 -12.25
CA TRP A 150 -24.81 -3.86 -11.64
C TRP A 150 -25.43 -5.21 -11.25
N PHE A 151 -26.59 -5.19 -10.60
CA PHE A 151 -27.23 -6.39 -10.03
C PHE A 151 -28.37 -6.93 -10.91
N GLY A 152 -28.84 -6.18 -11.91
CA GLY A 152 -30.07 -6.51 -12.63
C GLY A 152 -31.31 -6.39 -11.75
N THR A 153 -32.47 -6.78 -12.28
CA THR A 153 -33.70 -6.89 -11.50
C THR A 153 -33.59 -7.95 -10.40
N GLU A 154 -34.52 -7.98 -9.45
CA GLU A 154 -34.53 -8.94 -8.34
C GLU A 154 -34.50 -10.39 -8.83
N SER A 155 -35.16 -10.69 -9.95
CA SER A 155 -35.14 -12.00 -10.62
C SER A 155 -33.86 -12.30 -11.40
N GLU A 156 -33.06 -11.29 -11.71
CA GLU A 156 -31.80 -11.41 -12.45
C GLU A 156 -30.57 -11.35 -11.51
N CYS A 157 -30.79 -11.07 -10.22
CA CYS A 157 -29.73 -11.02 -9.23
C CYS A 157 -28.97 -12.35 -9.21
N LYS A 158 -27.65 -12.28 -9.45
CA LYS A 158 -26.78 -13.46 -9.47
C LYS A 158 -26.50 -14.05 -8.08
N TYR A 159 -26.83 -13.33 -7.02
CA TYR A 159 -26.66 -13.77 -5.63
C TYR A 159 -27.97 -14.34 -5.11
N THR A 160 -27.86 -15.41 -4.33
CA THR A 160 -28.94 -16.00 -3.54
C THR A 160 -28.82 -15.61 -2.07
N GLU A 161 -29.87 -15.83 -1.28
CA GLU A 161 -29.79 -15.56 0.17
C GLU A 161 -28.84 -16.56 0.85
N GLU A 162 -28.71 -17.77 0.30
CA GLU A 162 -27.71 -18.77 0.71
C GLU A 162 -26.28 -18.25 0.48
N ASP A 163 -25.98 -17.68 -0.69
CA ASP A 163 -24.67 -17.07 -0.97
C ASP A 163 -24.37 -15.95 0.03
N LEU A 164 -25.37 -15.12 0.34
CA LEU A 164 -25.22 -14.02 1.28
C LEU A 164 -24.99 -14.52 2.72
N GLN A 165 -25.61 -15.63 3.12
CA GLN A 165 -25.36 -16.28 4.41
C GLN A 165 -23.96 -16.88 4.50
N GLU A 166 -23.50 -17.55 3.44
CA GLU A 166 -22.15 -18.10 3.37
C GLU A 166 -21.09 -16.98 3.44
N TRP A 167 -21.30 -15.91 2.67
CA TRP A 167 -20.43 -14.73 2.72
C TRP A 167 -20.39 -14.12 4.12
N ARG A 168 -21.54 -13.93 4.81
CA ARG A 168 -21.57 -13.44 6.19
C ARG A 168 -20.78 -14.33 7.15
N ARG A 169 -20.90 -15.65 7.01
CA ARG A 169 -20.13 -16.63 7.80
C ARG A 169 -18.64 -16.45 7.57
N TRP A 170 -18.21 -16.44 6.31
CA TRP A 170 -16.81 -16.22 5.95
C TRP A 170 -16.27 -14.89 6.50
N ARG A 171 -17.03 -13.79 6.41
CA ARG A 171 -16.62 -12.50 6.99
C ARG A 171 -16.50 -12.55 8.51
N SER A 172 -17.37 -13.29 9.21
CA SER A 172 -17.27 -13.44 10.67
C SER A 172 -16.08 -14.32 11.10
N GLU A 173 -15.67 -15.27 10.25
CA GLU A 173 -14.44 -16.04 10.47
C GLU A 173 -13.19 -15.19 10.19
N TYR A 174 -13.25 -14.31 9.19
CA TYR A 174 -12.18 -13.38 8.84
C TYR A 174 -12.01 -12.25 9.87
N PHE A 175 -13.10 -11.73 10.41
CA PHE A 175 -13.13 -10.71 11.47
C PHE A 175 -13.76 -11.27 12.76
N PRO A 176 -13.02 -12.08 13.53
CA PRO A 176 -13.55 -12.66 14.75
C PRO A 176 -13.82 -11.59 15.81
N ASP A 177 -14.83 -11.81 16.64
CA ASP A 177 -15.18 -10.92 17.76
C ASP A 177 -14.21 -11.05 18.95
N GLN A 178 -13.34 -12.05 18.94
CA GLN A 178 -12.34 -12.30 19.98
C GLN A 178 -10.93 -12.23 19.39
N LEU A 179 -10.07 -11.47 20.06
CA LEU A 179 -8.66 -11.42 19.72
C LEU A 179 -7.95 -12.62 20.34
N GLU A 180 -7.51 -13.55 19.50
CA GLU A 180 -6.63 -14.66 19.89
C GLU A 180 -5.23 -14.43 19.31
N THR A 181 -4.26 -14.14 20.18
CA THR A 181 -2.84 -14.19 19.85
C THR A 181 -2.29 -15.51 20.39
N ARG A 182 -1.85 -16.40 19.50
CA ARG A 182 -1.38 -17.75 19.88
C ARG A 182 0.13 -17.79 20.01
N GLU A 183 0.81 -17.04 19.16
CA GLU A 183 2.26 -16.93 19.15
C GLU A 183 2.70 -15.47 19.15
N ILE A 184 3.95 -15.22 19.53
CA ILE A 184 4.53 -13.87 19.55
C ILE A 184 4.45 -13.17 18.18
N LYS A 185 4.41 -13.94 17.09
CA LYS A 185 4.24 -13.43 15.73
C LYS A 185 2.91 -12.71 15.56
N ASP A 186 1.83 -13.23 16.15
CA ASP A 186 0.51 -12.62 16.09
C ASP A 186 0.52 -11.29 16.84
N GLU A 187 1.25 -11.21 17.96
CA GLU A 187 1.42 -9.96 18.71
C GLU A 187 2.25 -8.93 17.93
N ILE A 188 3.29 -9.34 17.21
CA ILE A 188 4.08 -8.46 16.33
C ILE A 188 3.22 -7.95 15.18
N LEU A 189 2.45 -8.83 14.52
CA LEU A 189 1.58 -8.44 13.41
C LEU A 189 0.49 -7.46 13.88
N LEU A 190 -0.13 -7.72 15.03
CA LEU A 190 -1.06 -6.77 15.64
C LEU A 190 -0.38 -5.44 15.95
N ALA A 191 0.86 -5.45 16.43
CA ALA A 191 1.62 -4.23 16.65
C ALA A 191 1.83 -3.42 15.37
N ILE A 192 2.18 -4.10 14.26
CA ILE A 192 2.35 -3.52 12.93
C ILE A 192 1.05 -2.90 12.44
N GLU A 193 -0.05 -3.65 12.48
CA GLU A 193 -1.38 -3.20 12.09
C GLU A 193 -1.85 -1.97 12.88
N MET A 194 -1.52 -1.92 14.17
CA MET A 194 -1.82 -0.80 15.06
C MET A 194 -0.76 0.31 15.02
N ASN A 195 0.28 0.21 14.20
CA ASN A 195 1.41 1.15 14.14
C ASN A 195 2.04 1.46 15.51
N GLU A 196 2.14 0.45 16.39
CA GLU A 196 2.68 0.55 17.75
C GLU A 196 4.18 0.28 17.78
N LYS A 197 4.97 1.15 17.12
CA LYS A 197 6.42 0.95 16.91
C LYS A 197 7.21 0.66 18.19
N GLU A 198 6.89 1.36 19.28
CA GLU A 198 7.54 1.16 20.59
C GLU A 198 7.30 -0.24 21.16
N ARG A 199 6.17 -0.88 20.81
CA ARG A 199 5.85 -2.25 21.23
C ARG A 199 6.44 -3.29 20.30
N MET A 200 6.63 -2.98 19.02
CA MET A 200 7.20 -3.91 18.05
C MET A 200 8.60 -4.36 18.46
N VAL A 201 9.49 -3.42 18.85
CA VAL A 201 10.90 -3.71 19.14
C VAL A 201 11.09 -4.83 20.18
N PRO A 202 10.57 -4.73 21.42
CA PRO A 202 10.77 -5.79 22.41
C PRO A 202 10.11 -7.13 22.02
N LEU A 203 9.00 -7.11 21.26
CA LEU A 203 8.37 -8.33 20.75
C LEU A 203 9.24 -9.02 19.69
N ILE A 204 9.81 -8.23 18.79
CA ILE A 204 10.75 -8.73 17.77
C ILE A 204 11.99 -9.29 18.46
N ASP A 205 12.58 -8.60 19.43
CA ASP A 205 13.76 -9.09 20.18
C ASP A 205 13.48 -10.43 20.88
N GLN A 206 12.31 -10.56 21.50
CA GLN A 206 11.89 -11.81 22.13
C GLN A 206 11.67 -12.92 21.10
N TRP A 207 11.10 -12.59 19.93
CA TRP A 207 10.92 -13.55 18.85
C TRP A 207 12.26 -14.02 18.28
N GLU A 208 13.20 -13.09 18.05
CA GLU A 208 14.57 -13.37 17.60
C GLU A 208 15.31 -14.28 18.59
N ALA A 209 15.21 -14.03 19.89
CA ALA A 209 15.82 -14.84 20.93
C ALA A 209 15.30 -16.30 20.95
N GLY A 210 14.11 -16.53 20.41
CA GLY A 210 13.54 -17.87 20.23
C GLY A 210 14.02 -18.62 18.98
N ILE A 211 14.77 -17.98 18.08
CA ILE A 211 15.27 -18.59 16.85
C ILE A 211 16.60 -19.29 17.13
N THR A 212 16.62 -20.63 17.02
CA THR A 212 17.85 -21.42 17.11
C THR A 212 18.61 -21.47 15.79
N ASP A 213 17.88 -21.55 14.67
CA ASP A 213 18.42 -21.69 13.33
C ASP A 213 17.75 -20.74 12.35
N TRP A 214 18.56 -19.94 11.65
CA TRP A 214 18.08 -19.03 10.63
C TRP A 214 17.79 -19.77 9.32
N THR A 215 16.55 -19.65 8.87
CA THR A 215 16.01 -20.20 7.63
C THR A 215 15.64 -19.06 6.69
N GLU A 216 15.46 -19.34 5.40
CA GLU A 216 14.97 -18.31 4.47
C GLU A 216 13.67 -17.65 4.96
N LYS A 217 12.72 -18.45 5.47
CA LYS A 217 11.41 -17.97 5.91
C LYS A 217 11.50 -17.03 7.10
N ASN A 218 12.28 -17.38 8.14
CA ASN A 218 12.40 -16.50 9.31
C ASN A 218 13.28 -15.28 9.03
N LEU A 219 14.26 -15.36 8.13
CA LEU A 219 15.00 -14.18 7.70
C LEU A 219 14.13 -13.19 6.89
N GLN A 220 13.25 -13.69 6.01
CA GLN A 220 12.26 -12.85 5.32
C GLN A 220 11.31 -12.17 6.32
N GLN A 221 10.89 -12.91 7.34
CA GLN A 221 10.02 -12.38 8.39
C GLN A 221 10.74 -11.32 9.23
N LEU A 222 12.01 -11.55 9.59
CA LEU A 222 12.84 -10.57 10.29
C LEU A 222 13.02 -9.31 9.45
N GLU A 223 13.36 -9.45 8.18
CA GLU A 223 13.57 -8.32 7.26
C GLU A 223 12.34 -7.41 7.23
N TYR A 224 11.15 -7.99 7.04
CA TYR A 224 9.89 -7.26 7.12
C TYR A 224 9.70 -6.56 8.46
N TYR A 225 9.95 -7.24 9.58
CA TYR A 225 9.82 -6.64 10.92
C TYR A 225 10.79 -5.47 11.16
N LYS A 226 12.00 -5.56 10.65
CA LYS A 226 13.01 -4.50 10.74
C LYS A 226 12.67 -3.32 9.82
N GLU A 227 12.01 -3.56 8.69
CA GLU A 227 11.42 -2.51 7.86
C GLU A 227 10.34 -1.73 8.64
N GLN A 228 9.40 -2.43 9.29
CA GLN A 228 8.30 -1.78 10.02
C GLN A 228 8.77 -0.92 11.21
N THR A 229 9.92 -1.26 11.80
CA THR A 229 10.53 -0.51 12.90
C THR A 229 11.52 0.57 12.44
N GLY A 230 11.85 0.63 11.15
CA GLY A 230 12.88 1.53 10.62
C GLY A 230 14.31 1.11 10.98
N ASP A 231 14.52 -0.13 11.44
CA ASP A 231 15.85 -0.67 11.75
C ASP A 231 16.57 -1.09 10.45
N VAL A 232 17.21 -0.12 9.80
CA VAL A 232 17.97 -0.34 8.56
C VAL A 232 19.13 -1.31 8.76
N ALA A 233 19.79 -1.29 9.93
CA ALA A 233 20.89 -2.20 10.22
C ALA A 233 20.42 -3.65 10.35
N GLY A 234 19.27 -3.87 11.00
CA GLY A 234 18.61 -5.17 11.08
C GLY A 234 18.18 -5.69 9.71
N GLN A 235 17.65 -4.83 8.83
CA GLN A 235 17.30 -5.20 7.45
C GLN A 235 18.53 -5.64 6.65
N ILE A 236 19.66 -4.93 6.76
CA ILE A 236 20.93 -5.31 6.12
C ILE A 236 21.37 -6.69 6.62
N TRP A 237 21.36 -6.90 7.94
CA TRP A 237 21.79 -8.16 8.55
C TRP A 237 20.98 -9.36 8.04
N ALA A 238 19.65 -9.17 7.88
CA ALA A 238 18.75 -10.19 7.35
C ALA A 238 19.00 -10.44 5.86
N ASN A 239 19.09 -9.38 5.05
CA ASN A 239 19.28 -9.47 3.60
C ASN A 239 20.63 -10.08 3.19
N GLU A 240 21.73 -9.78 3.91
CA GLU A 240 23.04 -10.41 3.67
C GLU A 240 22.96 -11.95 3.83
N ARG A 241 22.16 -12.44 4.78
CA ARG A 241 21.94 -13.88 4.98
C ARG A 241 20.98 -14.45 3.95
N LEU A 242 19.91 -13.74 3.62
CA LEU A 242 18.95 -14.15 2.59
C LEU A 242 19.63 -14.35 1.23
N PHE A 243 20.68 -13.58 0.93
CA PHE A 243 21.44 -13.74 -0.31
C PHE A 243 21.91 -15.18 -0.54
N HIS A 244 22.33 -15.89 0.51
CA HIS A 244 22.82 -17.27 0.42
C HIS A 244 21.71 -18.30 0.10
N PHE A 245 20.45 -17.95 0.34
CA PHE A 245 19.31 -18.82 0.00
C PHE A 245 18.83 -18.62 -1.44
N LYS A 246 19.21 -17.53 -2.10
CA LYS A 246 18.72 -17.20 -3.45
C LYS A 246 19.34 -18.08 -4.51
N LYS A 247 18.49 -18.55 -5.43
CA LYS A 247 18.86 -19.57 -6.42
C LYS A 247 19.00 -18.98 -7.80
N THR A 248 18.06 -18.13 -8.19
CA THR A 248 18.05 -17.50 -9.50
C THR A 248 18.92 -16.25 -9.54
N ASP A 249 19.42 -15.90 -10.73
CA ASP A 249 20.14 -14.65 -10.92
C ASP A 249 19.23 -13.44 -10.63
N TRP A 250 17.92 -13.54 -10.89
CA TRP A 250 16.94 -12.48 -10.60
C TRP A 250 16.82 -12.20 -9.10
N GLU A 251 16.67 -13.24 -8.29
CA GLU A 251 16.58 -13.09 -6.83
C GLU A 251 17.88 -12.52 -6.25
N LYS A 252 19.04 -12.97 -6.75
CA LYS A 252 20.35 -12.45 -6.32
C LYS A 252 20.53 -10.98 -6.70
N ALA A 253 20.18 -10.61 -7.93
CA ALA A 253 20.21 -9.22 -8.35
C ALA A 253 19.26 -8.36 -7.52
N SER A 254 18.06 -8.86 -7.21
CA SER A 254 17.07 -8.13 -6.40
C SER A 254 17.59 -7.86 -4.99
N ILE A 255 18.18 -8.86 -4.31
CA ILE A 255 18.76 -8.66 -2.98
C ILE A 255 19.98 -7.75 -3.00
N LEU A 256 20.87 -7.86 -3.99
CA LEU A 256 22.03 -6.97 -4.09
C LEU A 256 21.62 -5.52 -4.30
N HIS A 257 20.57 -5.29 -5.09
CA HIS A 257 19.98 -3.97 -5.24
C HIS A 257 19.40 -3.46 -3.92
N GLU A 258 18.64 -4.28 -3.20
CA GLU A 258 18.06 -3.88 -1.91
C GLU A 258 19.14 -3.57 -0.88
N LEU A 259 20.18 -4.40 -0.77
CA LEU A 259 21.33 -4.12 0.09
C LEU A 259 22.01 -2.80 -0.28
N ALA A 260 22.23 -2.54 -1.57
CA ALA A 260 22.82 -1.27 -2.01
C ALA A 260 21.98 -0.06 -1.56
N LYS A 261 20.66 -0.13 -1.74
CA LYS A 261 19.72 0.90 -1.28
C LYS A 261 19.79 1.10 0.24
N LEU A 262 19.82 0.03 1.03
CA LEU A 262 19.93 0.11 2.49
C LEU A 262 21.26 0.72 2.95
N TYR A 263 22.38 0.34 2.33
CA TYR A 263 23.69 0.95 2.63
C TYR A 263 23.73 2.44 2.25
N LEU A 264 23.12 2.83 1.12
CA LEU A 264 22.98 4.24 0.73
C LEU A 264 22.18 5.04 1.76
N ALA A 265 21.12 4.47 2.33
CA ALA A 265 20.34 5.11 3.39
C ALA A 265 21.15 5.37 4.67
N LEU A 266 22.19 4.56 4.94
CA LEU A 266 23.15 4.77 6.01
C LEU A 266 24.36 5.65 5.63
N ASN A 267 24.37 6.21 4.42
CA ASN A 267 25.52 6.89 3.82
C ASN A 267 26.80 6.02 3.73
N ASP A 268 26.66 4.70 3.75
CA ASP A 268 27.77 3.75 3.62
C ASP A 268 28.09 3.49 2.13
N ARG A 269 28.91 4.38 1.58
CA ARG A 269 29.28 4.40 0.15
C ARG A 269 30.04 3.14 -0.27
N ASP A 270 30.91 2.64 0.61
CA ASP A 270 31.82 1.55 0.30
C ASP A 270 31.06 0.23 0.17
N ASN A 271 30.18 -0.06 1.13
CA ASN A 271 29.35 -1.26 1.05
C ASN A 271 28.28 -1.15 -0.04
N ALA A 272 27.66 0.01 -0.23
CA ALA A 272 26.75 0.25 -1.34
C ALA A 272 27.43 -0.06 -2.68
N TRP A 273 28.63 0.48 -2.89
CA TRP A 273 29.41 0.23 -4.10
C TRP A 273 29.78 -1.25 -4.25
N SER A 274 30.20 -1.91 -3.17
CA SER A 274 30.51 -3.34 -3.18
C SER A 274 29.35 -4.20 -3.70
N LYS A 275 28.09 -3.87 -3.33
CA LYS A 275 26.91 -4.59 -3.85
C LYS A 275 26.60 -4.22 -5.29
N LEU A 276 26.68 -2.92 -5.63
CA LEU A 276 26.44 -2.46 -7.00
C LEU A 276 27.45 -3.07 -7.99
N GLN A 277 28.71 -3.27 -7.61
CA GLN A 277 29.72 -3.92 -8.44
C GLN A 277 29.43 -5.40 -8.74
N GLN A 278 28.69 -6.08 -7.85
CA GLN A 278 28.30 -7.47 -8.04
C GLN A 278 27.08 -7.62 -8.97
N LEU A 279 26.20 -6.62 -9.01
CA LEU A 279 24.97 -6.65 -9.81
C LEU A 279 25.19 -7.02 -11.29
N PRO A 280 26.15 -6.43 -12.04
CA PRO A 280 26.33 -6.73 -13.46
C PRO A 280 26.49 -8.22 -13.78
N VAL A 281 27.15 -8.99 -12.91
CA VAL A 281 27.36 -10.44 -13.10
C VAL A 281 26.05 -11.21 -13.20
N TYR A 282 25.04 -10.79 -12.46
CA TYR A 282 23.71 -11.40 -12.48
C TYR A 282 22.84 -10.80 -13.58
N LEU A 283 22.90 -9.48 -13.76
CA LEU A 283 22.11 -8.75 -14.75
C LEU A 283 22.44 -9.14 -16.20
N GLU A 284 23.68 -9.50 -16.50
CA GLU A 284 24.08 -10.00 -17.82
C GLU A 284 23.28 -11.24 -18.28
N LYS A 285 22.75 -12.01 -17.33
CA LYS A 285 21.97 -13.23 -17.60
C LYS A 285 20.46 -12.98 -17.66
N ILE A 286 20.03 -11.73 -17.47
CA ILE A 286 18.61 -11.35 -17.36
C ILE A 286 18.29 -10.31 -18.44
N PRO A 287 18.16 -10.69 -19.72
CA PRO A 287 18.03 -9.71 -20.81
C PRO A 287 16.88 -8.70 -20.63
N GLU A 288 15.81 -9.07 -19.92
CA GLU A 288 14.63 -8.25 -19.68
C GLU A 288 14.77 -7.26 -18.50
N TRP A 289 15.87 -7.28 -17.74
CA TRP A 289 16.00 -6.43 -16.53
C TRP A 289 15.83 -4.94 -16.84
N LYS A 290 16.24 -4.52 -18.05
CA LYS A 290 16.17 -3.12 -18.53
C LYS A 290 14.76 -2.69 -18.93
N THR A 291 13.91 -3.62 -19.35
CA THR A 291 12.54 -3.33 -19.80
C THR A 291 11.52 -3.56 -18.70
N ALA A 292 11.85 -4.37 -17.71
CA ALA A 292 11.14 -4.44 -16.44
C ALA A 292 11.34 -3.15 -15.61
N ASN A 293 10.41 -2.87 -14.70
CA ASN A 293 10.55 -1.74 -13.78
C ASN A 293 11.80 -1.85 -12.89
N PHE A 294 12.36 -3.05 -12.75
CA PHE A 294 13.61 -3.29 -12.06
C PHE A 294 14.79 -2.49 -12.60
N GLY A 295 14.83 -2.22 -13.92
CA GLY A 295 15.86 -1.37 -14.52
C GLY A 295 15.84 0.06 -14.02
N ASN A 296 14.66 0.61 -13.68
CA ASN A 296 14.58 1.91 -13.03
C ASN A 296 15.28 1.89 -11.68
N PHE A 297 14.96 0.91 -10.83
CA PHE A 297 15.50 0.81 -9.47
C PHE A 297 17.02 0.64 -9.44
N VAL A 298 17.54 -0.29 -10.24
CA VAL A 298 19.00 -0.52 -10.34
C VAL A 298 19.72 0.76 -10.75
N LEU A 299 19.26 1.43 -11.81
CA LEU A 299 19.92 2.66 -12.29
C LEU A 299 19.80 3.81 -11.29
N GLU A 300 18.66 3.92 -10.59
CA GLU A 300 18.49 4.90 -9.52
C GLU A 300 19.54 4.72 -8.43
N ALA A 301 19.79 3.50 -7.96
CA ALA A 301 20.81 3.23 -6.93
C ALA A 301 22.23 3.64 -7.36
N TYR A 302 22.59 3.44 -8.65
CA TYR A 302 23.86 3.94 -9.18
C TYR A 302 23.95 5.47 -9.17
N PHE A 303 22.88 6.16 -9.60
CA PHE A 303 22.88 7.63 -9.57
C PHE A 303 22.83 8.18 -8.14
N ASP A 304 22.14 7.52 -7.21
CA ASP A 304 22.17 7.87 -5.80
C ASP A 304 23.58 7.76 -5.22
N LEU A 305 24.33 6.70 -5.54
CA LEU A 305 25.73 6.58 -5.13
C LEU A 305 26.59 7.73 -5.67
N ILE A 306 26.44 8.08 -6.96
CA ILE A 306 27.21 9.16 -7.60
C ILE A 306 26.92 10.50 -6.92
N LEU A 307 25.64 10.80 -6.69
CA LEU A 307 25.21 12.02 -6.00
C LEU A 307 25.64 12.05 -4.54
N LEU A 308 25.65 10.90 -3.86
CA LEU A 308 26.14 10.78 -2.49
C LEU A 308 27.65 11.02 -2.39
N ILE A 309 28.44 10.48 -3.33
CA ILE A 309 29.88 10.72 -3.41
C ILE A 309 30.17 12.21 -3.64
N ASN A 310 29.37 12.87 -4.49
CA ASN A 310 29.41 14.31 -4.78
C ASN A 310 30.81 14.82 -5.14
N ASN A 311 31.59 14.02 -5.86
CA ASN A 311 32.92 14.38 -6.31
C ASN A 311 33.13 13.81 -7.72
N PRO A 312 33.19 14.66 -8.77
CA PRO A 312 33.34 14.18 -10.14
C PRO A 312 34.69 13.54 -10.41
N ASP A 313 35.69 13.78 -9.55
CA ASP A 313 37.02 13.23 -9.72
C ASP A 313 37.22 11.85 -9.10
N ASP A 314 36.27 11.43 -8.25
CA ASP A 314 36.28 10.14 -7.58
C ASP A 314 36.21 8.97 -8.58
N SER A 315 37.04 7.94 -8.32
CA SER A 315 37.16 6.80 -9.23
C SER A 315 35.90 5.94 -9.25
N VAL A 316 35.23 5.77 -8.10
CA VAL A 316 33.97 5.03 -7.99
C VAL A 316 32.87 5.79 -8.72
N ALA A 317 32.74 7.10 -8.50
CA ALA A 317 31.75 7.93 -9.19
C ALA A 317 31.93 7.86 -10.72
N LYS A 318 33.17 7.94 -11.22
CA LYS A 318 33.48 7.81 -12.66
C LYS A 318 33.06 6.45 -13.22
N VAL A 319 33.36 5.36 -12.53
CA VAL A 319 33.01 4.00 -12.99
C VAL A 319 31.49 3.78 -12.95
N ALA A 320 30.84 4.15 -11.83
CA ALA A 320 29.40 4.07 -11.67
C ALA A 320 28.67 4.89 -12.75
N TYR A 321 29.10 6.14 -12.99
CA TYR A 321 28.51 7.01 -14.00
C TYR A 321 28.65 6.44 -15.41
N LYS A 322 29.84 5.95 -15.76
CA LYS A 322 30.08 5.31 -17.07
C LYS A 322 29.14 4.13 -17.30
N TRP A 323 28.94 3.28 -16.29
CA TRP A 323 28.06 2.12 -16.40
C TRP A 323 26.58 2.52 -16.48
N ALA A 324 26.10 3.39 -15.58
CA ALA A 324 24.70 3.79 -15.53
C ALA A 324 24.27 4.61 -16.75
N SER A 325 25.11 5.55 -17.20
CA SER A 325 24.83 6.41 -18.36
C SER A 325 24.80 5.64 -19.70
N ALA A 326 25.51 4.51 -19.78
CA ALA A 326 25.44 3.60 -20.92
C ALA A 326 24.11 2.83 -20.90
N ASN A 327 23.75 2.26 -19.75
CA ASN A 327 22.59 1.35 -19.64
C ASN A 327 21.23 2.07 -19.63
N ILE A 328 21.13 3.28 -19.08
CA ILE A 328 19.87 4.05 -19.05
C ILE A 328 19.30 4.36 -20.44
N ARG A 329 20.13 4.28 -21.50
CA ARG A 329 19.71 4.53 -22.88
C ARG A 329 18.81 3.43 -23.43
N GLU A 330 18.94 2.23 -22.87
CA GLU A 330 18.24 1.01 -23.29
C GLU A 330 17.02 0.70 -22.39
N THR A 331 16.83 1.46 -21.31
CA THR A 331 15.71 1.33 -20.40
C THR A 331 14.46 2.03 -20.96
N ASN A 332 13.36 1.28 -21.03
CA ASN A 332 12.06 1.82 -21.41
C ASN A 332 11.34 2.38 -20.19
N HIS A 333 10.47 3.39 -20.39
CA HIS A 333 9.61 3.96 -19.34
C HIS A 333 10.34 4.41 -18.06
N LEU A 334 11.16 5.46 -18.20
CA LEU A 334 11.91 6.04 -17.10
C LEU A 334 11.00 6.70 -16.06
N SER A 335 11.24 6.41 -14.78
CA SER A 335 10.58 7.08 -13.66
C SER A 335 10.97 8.57 -13.60
N TRP A 336 10.14 9.41 -12.96
CA TRP A 336 10.49 10.82 -12.74
C TRP A 336 11.74 10.98 -11.87
N SER A 337 11.84 10.16 -10.81
CA SER A 337 12.99 10.11 -9.91
C SER A 337 14.28 9.80 -10.67
N LEU A 338 14.29 8.75 -11.49
CA LEU A 338 15.46 8.36 -12.29
C LEU A 338 15.87 9.47 -13.26
N MET A 339 14.92 10.10 -13.96
CA MET A 339 15.25 11.20 -14.88
C MET A 339 15.87 12.39 -14.15
N GLU A 340 15.35 12.74 -12.97
CA GLU A 340 15.90 13.81 -12.15
C GLU A 340 17.31 13.49 -11.66
N LYS A 341 17.52 12.31 -11.08
CA LYS A 341 18.82 11.85 -10.56
C LYS A 341 19.87 11.71 -11.68
N ALA A 342 19.46 11.22 -12.85
CA ALA A 342 20.32 11.17 -14.03
C ALA A 342 20.72 12.58 -14.50
N GLY A 343 19.79 13.53 -14.52
CA GLY A 343 20.05 14.94 -14.83
C GLY A 343 21.11 15.53 -13.90
N LYS A 344 20.87 15.46 -12.58
CA LYS A 344 21.78 15.96 -11.54
C LYS A 344 23.17 15.30 -11.61
N SER A 345 23.20 13.99 -11.83
CA SER A 345 24.47 13.25 -11.96
C SER A 345 25.25 13.69 -13.21
N GLY A 346 24.55 13.97 -14.32
CA GLY A 346 25.17 14.53 -15.53
C GLY A 346 25.78 15.91 -15.29
N GLU A 347 25.13 16.78 -14.52
CA GLU A 347 25.69 18.08 -14.13
C GLU A 347 26.93 17.92 -13.27
N LEU A 348 26.85 17.07 -12.24
CA LEU A 348 27.98 16.77 -11.34
C LEU A 348 29.19 16.28 -12.15
N MET A 349 28.97 15.33 -13.06
CA MET A 349 30.02 14.73 -13.89
C MET A 349 30.40 15.56 -15.13
N GLN A 350 29.90 16.79 -15.25
CA GLN A 350 30.16 17.74 -16.35
C GLN A 350 29.74 17.23 -17.76
N ASP A 351 28.82 16.26 -17.83
CA ASP A 351 28.18 15.80 -19.07
C ASP A 351 26.88 16.57 -19.30
N LEU A 352 27.01 17.85 -19.67
CA LEU A 352 25.88 18.78 -19.82
C LEU A 352 24.86 18.29 -20.86
N LYS A 353 25.34 17.63 -21.93
CA LYS A 353 24.46 17.07 -22.97
C LYS A 353 23.60 15.93 -22.43
N PHE A 354 24.17 15.07 -21.58
CA PHE A 354 23.40 14.04 -20.89
C PHE A 354 22.40 14.66 -19.92
N SER A 355 22.83 15.59 -19.08
CA SER A 355 21.97 16.27 -18.11
C SER A 355 20.73 16.90 -18.78
N GLU A 356 20.95 17.78 -19.77
CA GLU A 356 19.86 18.46 -20.48
C GLU A 356 18.85 17.50 -21.08
N ARG A 357 19.32 16.36 -21.61
CA ARG A 357 18.44 15.35 -22.20
C ARG A 357 17.44 14.82 -21.20
N PHE A 358 17.87 14.53 -19.96
CA PHE A 358 16.98 13.94 -18.95
C PHE A 358 16.07 14.98 -18.30
N TYR A 359 16.53 16.21 -18.09
CA TYR A 359 15.63 17.30 -17.65
C TYR A 359 14.54 17.59 -18.68
N LYS A 360 14.87 17.66 -19.98
CA LYS A 360 13.87 17.82 -21.06
C LYS A 360 12.85 16.67 -21.08
N LYS A 361 13.29 15.43 -20.84
CA LYS A 361 12.38 14.27 -20.72
C LYS A 361 11.45 14.40 -19.50
N LEU A 362 11.99 14.81 -18.35
CA LEU A 362 11.24 15.00 -17.11
C LEU A 362 10.15 16.07 -17.27
N GLU A 363 10.49 17.22 -17.84
CA GLU A 363 9.54 18.31 -18.11
C GLU A 363 8.39 17.83 -19.02
N LYS A 364 8.72 17.12 -20.11
CA LYS A 364 7.72 16.57 -21.02
C LYS A 364 6.79 15.57 -20.32
N ALA A 365 7.33 14.75 -19.42
CA ALA A 365 6.54 13.78 -18.66
C ALA A 365 5.59 14.47 -17.67
N LYS A 366 6.06 15.49 -16.93
CA LYS A 366 5.24 16.31 -16.02
C LYS A 366 4.11 17.02 -16.75
N LEU A 367 4.39 17.61 -17.92
CA LEU A 367 3.38 18.26 -18.77
C LEU A 367 2.31 17.29 -19.28
N ALA A 368 2.70 16.07 -19.68
CA ALA A 368 1.76 15.06 -20.14
C ALA A 368 0.83 14.57 -19.02
N TYR A 369 1.34 14.45 -17.79
CA TYR A 369 0.56 14.07 -16.61
C TYR A 369 -0.47 15.14 -16.23
N GLY A 370 -0.07 16.41 -16.19
CA GLY A 370 -0.98 17.53 -15.89
C GLY A 370 -2.17 17.63 -16.84
N LYS A 371 -2.02 17.21 -18.11
CA LYS A 371 -3.13 17.14 -19.08
C LYS A 371 -4.06 15.94 -18.89
N ARG A 372 -3.59 14.85 -18.28
CA ARG A 372 -4.38 13.62 -18.09
C ARG A 372 -5.29 13.66 -16.86
N ASN A 373 -4.96 14.44 -15.83
CA ASN A 373 -5.72 14.53 -14.58
C ASN A 373 -6.92 15.51 -14.61
N GLN A 374 -7.54 15.76 -15.76
CA GLN A 374 -8.86 16.39 -15.79
C GLN A 374 -9.93 15.38 -15.31
N PRO A 375 -10.84 15.77 -14.39
CA PRO A 375 -11.68 14.85 -13.64
C PRO A 375 -12.85 14.36 -14.51
N ASN A 376 -12.69 13.19 -15.12
CA ASN A 376 -13.82 12.42 -15.63
C ASN A 376 -13.59 10.92 -15.39
N ILE A 377 -13.32 10.57 -14.12
CA ILE A 377 -12.93 9.23 -13.66
C ILE A 377 -14.05 8.21 -13.90
N LYS A 378 -15.33 8.57 -13.68
CA LYS A 378 -16.48 7.68 -13.91
C LYS A 378 -16.58 7.23 -15.38
N SER A 379 -16.46 8.14 -16.35
CA SER A 379 -16.51 7.78 -17.78
C SER A 379 -15.29 6.98 -18.23
N ARG A 380 -14.11 7.23 -17.65
CA ARG A 380 -12.87 6.52 -17.99
C ARG A 380 -12.81 5.11 -17.40
N LEU A 381 -13.22 4.91 -16.15
CA LEU A 381 -13.32 3.56 -15.57
C LEU A 381 -14.35 2.73 -16.35
N ILE A 382 -15.55 3.27 -16.58
CA ILE A 382 -16.60 2.56 -17.33
C ILE A 382 -16.14 2.26 -18.76
N SER A 383 -15.47 3.20 -19.44
CA SER A 383 -14.96 2.99 -20.80
C SER A 383 -13.79 2.01 -20.87
N PHE A 384 -12.87 2.03 -19.90
CA PHE A 384 -11.75 1.12 -19.81
C PHE A 384 -12.21 -0.31 -19.50
N MET A 385 -13.17 -0.46 -18.61
CA MET A 385 -13.69 -1.77 -18.20
C MET A 385 -14.62 -2.39 -19.25
N ARG A 386 -15.39 -1.58 -19.99
CA ARG A 386 -16.09 -2.03 -21.21
C ARG A 386 -15.16 -2.52 -22.32
N ARG A 387 -13.87 -2.16 -22.31
CA ARG A 387 -12.86 -2.70 -23.23
C ARG A 387 -12.23 -4.00 -22.72
N LEU A 388 -12.04 -4.14 -21.41
CA LEU A 388 -11.48 -5.35 -20.81
C LEU A 388 -12.47 -6.52 -20.82
N LEU A 389 -13.78 -6.27 -20.65
CA LEU A 389 -14.84 -7.28 -20.69
C LEU A 389 -15.28 -7.70 -22.11
N ARG A 390 -14.57 -7.25 -23.18
CA ARG A 390 -14.81 -7.63 -24.58
C ARG A 390 -13.79 -8.64 -25.12
N TYR A 391 -12.89 -9.10 -24.27
CA TYR A 391 -11.97 -10.22 -24.48
C TYR A 391 -12.20 -11.24 -23.37
#